data_AF-A0A167KE63-F1
#
_entry.id   AF-A0A167KE63-F1
#
_cell.length_a   1.000
_cell.length_b   1.000
_cell.length_c   1.000
_cell.angle_alpha   90.00
_cell.angle_beta   90.00
_cell.angle_gamma   90.00
#
_symmetry.space_group_name_H-M   'P 1'
#
loop_
_entity.id
_entity.type
_entity.pdbx_description
1 polymer ?
#
loop_
_entity_poly.entity_id
_entity_poly.type
_entity_poly.pdbx_seq_one_letter_code
_entity_poly.pdbx_strand_id
1 'polypeptide(L)'
;MLNMLVEGIGQLSMLARIKGKRALRQNASLQPFTCLLIRYAGKYDLKFLNDFEIQSPPLMFKGTDLYCAFYLNELSHRIIPVNEPLDHVFCLYQEHLRQLYSNAHNMAIVAHGQPSKSPANSEHIETILRNYEFKLLYELGVGIEFDYDAFGAPIEAANYYQFVREVGFCPSDDIQRSFSGETLLAIAYGEYSSLLSRRQAKALSRYLLKPLLGSKPLKSRELFQPR
;
A
#
# COMPACT_ATOMS: atom_id res chain seq x y z
N MET A 1 7.68 3.41 21.98
CA MET A 1 8.46 3.13 20.76
C MET A 1 7.60 3.50 19.57
N LEU A 2 8.17 4.19 18.59
CA LEU A 2 7.54 4.61 17.34
C LEU A 2 8.23 3.88 16.20
N ASN A 3 7.46 3.36 15.25
CA ASN A 3 7.98 2.85 13.99
C ASN A 3 7.49 3.79 12.90
N MET A 4 8.43 4.35 12.13
CA MET A 4 8.13 5.38 11.14
C MET A 4 8.75 4.97 9.80
N LEU A 5 8.02 5.23 8.71
CA LEU A 5 8.59 5.26 7.37
C LEU A 5 9.20 6.65 7.15
N VAL A 6 10.50 6.71 6.94
CA VAL A 6 11.27 7.96 6.83
C VAL A 6 11.82 8.09 5.42
N GLU A 7 11.58 9.25 4.81
CA GLU A 7 12.07 9.58 3.46
C GLU A 7 13.60 9.45 3.37
N GLY A 8 14.08 8.77 2.32
CA GLY A 8 15.51 8.51 2.08
C GLY A 8 16.19 7.56 3.09
N ILE A 9 15.44 6.94 4.02
CA ILE A 9 16.00 6.05 5.06
C ILE A 9 15.28 4.70 5.14
N GLY A 10 13.98 4.65 4.85
CA GLY A 10 13.15 3.45 4.98
C GLY A 10 12.50 3.32 6.36
N GLN A 11 12.34 2.10 6.86
CA GLN A 11 11.76 1.88 8.20
C GLN A 11 12.76 2.27 9.29
N LEU A 12 12.29 3.07 10.25
CA LEU A 12 13.07 3.52 11.40
C LEU A 12 12.29 3.39 12.71
N SER A 13 12.87 2.70 13.69
CA SER A 13 12.34 2.60 15.04
C SER A 13 12.98 3.64 15.96
N MET A 14 12.15 4.40 16.68
CA MET A 14 12.57 5.47 17.57
C MET A 14 11.89 5.41 18.93
N LEU A 15 12.59 5.88 19.96
CA LEU A 15 11.98 6.21 21.25
C LEU A 15 11.66 7.71 21.31
N ALA A 16 10.40 8.05 21.53
CA ALA A 16 10.00 9.43 21.78
C ALA A 16 10.47 9.84 23.19
N ARG A 17 11.39 10.81 23.27
CA ARG A 17 11.85 11.38 24.55
C ARG A 17 11.28 12.78 24.72
N ILE A 18 9.96 12.88 24.77
CA ILE A 18 9.28 14.16 24.93
C ILE A 18 9.11 14.46 26.41
N LYS A 19 9.69 15.57 26.89
CA LYS A 19 9.67 15.97 28.31
C LYS A 19 8.92 17.28 28.53
N GLY A 20 8.34 17.44 29.73
CA GLY A 20 7.74 18.69 30.20
C GLY A 20 6.26 18.89 29.82
N LYS A 21 5.70 20.07 30.13
CA LYS A 21 4.27 20.39 29.97
C LYS A 21 3.74 20.27 28.52
N ARG A 22 4.62 20.29 27.52
CA ARG A 22 4.27 20.12 26.09
C ARG A 22 4.14 18.65 25.67
N ALA A 23 4.59 17.70 26.51
CA ALA A 23 4.60 16.28 26.18
C ALA A 23 3.22 15.69 25.91
N LEU A 24 2.17 16.14 26.61
CA LEU A 24 0.81 15.64 26.38
C LEU A 24 0.28 16.04 25.00
N ARG A 25 0.47 17.32 24.61
CA ARG A 25 0.06 17.84 23.29
C ARG A 25 0.87 17.21 22.16
N GLN A 26 2.18 17.06 22.35
CA GLN A 26 3.05 16.47 21.34
C GLN A 26 2.81 14.95 21.20
N ASN A 27 2.54 14.22 22.28
CA ASN A 27 2.13 12.81 22.18
C ASN A 27 0.80 12.65 21.42
N ALA A 28 -0.14 13.59 21.59
CA ALA A 28 -1.39 13.59 20.84
C ALA A 28 -1.21 13.84 19.33
N SER A 29 -0.09 14.46 18.92
CA SER A 29 0.23 14.68 17.50
C SER A 29 0.98 13.52 16.86
N LEU A 30 1.55 12.60 17.66
CA LEU A 30 2.20 11.37 17.18
C LEU A 30 1.17 10.28 16.89
N GLN A 31 0.27 10.56 15.94
CA GLN A 31 -0.75 9.63 15.49
C GLN A 31 -0.44 9.13 14.07
N PRO A 32 -0.90 7.92 13.71
CA PRO A 32 -0.85 7.45 12.33
C PRO A 32 -1.42 8.47 11.34
N PHE A 33 -0.94 8.43 10.10
CA PHE A 33 -1.42 9.27 8.99
C PHE A 33 -1.18 10.78 9.16
N THR A 34 -0.28 11.16 10.08
CA THR A 34 0.26 12.51 10.18
C THR A 34 1.64 12.54 9.57
N CYS A 35 1.86 13.39 8.58
CA CYS A 35 3.19 13.60 8.02
C CYS A 35 3.99 14.57 8.92
N LEU A 36 5.20 14.17 9.28
CA LEU A 36 6.02 14.87 10.27
C LEU A 36 7.40 15.20 9.69
N LEU A 37 7.86 16.42 9.94
CA LEU A 37 9.28 16.75 9.89
C LEU A 37 9.88 16.35 11.24
N ILE A 38 10.86 15.46 11.24
CA ILE A 38 11.43 14.91 12.47
C ILE A 38 12.90 15.28 12.63
N ARG A 39 13.30 15.54 13.87
CA ARG A 39 14.69 15.59 14.30
C ARG A 39 14.94 14.45 15.27
N TYR A 40 15.85 13.55 14.91
CA TYR A 40 16.22 12.42 15.76
C TYR A 40 17.74 12.33 15.93
N ALA A 41 18.18 11.63 16.96
CA ALA A 41 19.59 11.34 17.21
C ALA A 41 19.75 9.90 17.72
N GLY A 42 20.94 9.34 17.58
CA GLY A 42 21.26 8.00 18.07
C GLY A 42 22.22 7.26 17.14
N LYS A 43 23.02 6.36 17.71
CA LYS A 43 23.97 5.51 16.97
C LYS A 43 23.36 4.12 16.80
N TYR A 44 23.72 3.45 15.70
CA TYR A 44 23.21 2.11 15.36
C TYR A 44 21.67 2.09 15.34
N ASP A 45 21.05 1.02 15.87
CA ASP A 45 19.61 0.77 15.80
C ASP A 45 18.79 1.59 16.80
N LEU A 46 19.42 2.14 17.85
CA LEU A 46 18.69 2.90 18.86
C LEU A 46 18.63 4.38 18.51
N LYS A 47 17.49 4.82 17.98
CA LYS A 47 17.20 6.22 17.69
C LYS A 47 16.24 6.84 18.69
N PHE A 48 16.40 8.13 18.94
CA PHE A 48 15.55 8.94 19.80
C PHE A 48 14.96 10.09 19.00
N LEU A 49 13.63 10.19 18.99
CA LEU A 49 12.94 11.36 18.46
C LEU A 49 13.10 12.51 19.46
N ASN A 50 13.83 13.55 19.05
CA ASN A 50 14.14 14.71 19.87
C ASN A 50 13.09 15.80 19.70
N ASP A 51 12.68 16.04 18.45
CA ASP A 51 11.72 17.07 18.09
C ASP A 51 10.98 16.69 16.81
N PHE A 52 9.81 17.28 16.61
CA PHE A 52 9.06 17.13 15.36
C PHE A 52 8.09 18.29 15.13
N GLU A 53 7.76 18.51 13.86
CA GLU A 53 6.74 19.43 13.40
C GLU A 53 5.76 18.70 12.48
N ILE A 54 4.50 19.15 12.48
CA ILE A 54 3.49 18.63 11.55
C ILE A 54 3.73 19.30 10.20
N GLN A 55 4.09 18.50 9.19
CA GLN A 55 4.38 19.01 7.85
C GLN A 55 3.10 19.37 7.08
N SER A 56 2.04 18.59 7.30
CA SER A 56 0.74 18.76 6.62
C SER A 56 -0.42 18.40 7.56
N PRO A 57 -1.64 18.92 7.31
CA PRO A 57 -2.81 18.53 8.08
C PRO A 57 -2.96 17.00 8.16
N PRO A 58 -3.26 16.42 9.34
CA PRO A 58 -3.46 14.98 9.48
C PRO A 58 -4.59 14.45 8.59
N LEU A 59 -4.38 13.28 8.00
CA LEU A 59 -5.40 12.60 7.21
C LEU A 59 -6.36 11.83 8.13
N MET A 60 -7.57 12.36 8.30
CA MET A 60 -8.58 11.80 9.21
C MET A 60 -9.48 10.79 8.50
N PHE A 61 -9.04 9.54 8.40
CA PHE A 61 -9.83 8.45 7.80
C PHE A 61 -10.96 7.97 8.72
N LYS A 62 -12.05 7.45 8.13
CA LYS A 62 -13.19 6.85 8.83
C LYS A 62 -13.66 5.58 8.13
N GLY A 63 -14.37 4.72 8.85
CA GLY A 63 -14.99 3.51 8.28
C GLY A 63 -13.99 2.62 7.54
N THR A 64 -14.38 2.16 6.34
CA THR A 64 -13.56 1.28 5.51
C THR A 64 -12.22 1.90 5.12
N ASP A 65 -12.18 3.21 4.83
CA ASP A 65 -10.95 3.89 4.43
C ASP A 65 -9.90 3.87 5.54
N LEU A 66 -10.33 3.94 6.81
CA LEU A 66 -9.44 3.82 7.96
C LEU A 66 -8.79 2.42 8.02
N TYR A 67 -9.57 1.38 7.73
CA TYR A 67 -9.04 0.01 7.71
C TYR A 67 -8.08 -0.20 6.54
N CYS A 68 -8.38 0.39 5.38
CA CYS A 68 -7.50 0.40 4.21
C CYS A 68 -6.20 1.17 4.48
N ALA A 69 -6.26 2.33 5.14
CA ALA A 69 -5.08 3.07 5.54
C ALA A 69 -4.22 2.29 6.54
N PHE A 70 -4.82 1.61 7.52
CA PHE A 70 -4.10 0.71 8.41
C PHE A 70 -3.50 -0.50 7.69
N TYR A 71 -4.15 -1.00 6.64
CA TYR A 71 -3.60 -2.03 5.78
C TYR A 71 -2.33 -1.55 5.07
N LEU A 72 -2.34 -0.34 4.49
CA LEU A 72 -1.14 0.26 3.89
C LEU A 72 -0.02 0.41 4.94
N ASN A 73 -0.33 0.86 6.16
CA ASN A 73 0.65 0.98 7.24
C ASN A 73 1.29 -0.35 7.59
N GLU A 74 0.46 -1.37 7.85
CA GLU A 74 0.96 -2.67 8.26
C GLU A 74 1.78 -3.32 7.15
N LEU A 75 1.31 -3.22 5.90
CA LEU A 75 2.04 -3.73 4.75
C LEU A 75 3.41 -3.07 4.65
N SER A 76 3.45 -1.73 4.60
CA SER A 76 4.68 -0.92 4.58
C SER A 76 5.64 -1.36 5.68
N HIS A 77 5.15 -1.39 6.91
CA HIS A 77 5.97 -1.67 8.09
C HIS A 77 6.59 -3.07 8.06
N ARG A 78 5.91 -4.03 7.43
CA ARG A 78 6.33 -5.43 7.44
C ARG A 78 7.27 -5.82 6.32
N ILE A 79 7.17 -5.17 5.16
CA ILE A 79 7.93 -5.61 3.99
C ILE A 79 9.01 -4.63 3.55
N ILE A 80 8.94 -3.37 3.98
CA ILE A 80 10.01 -2.41 3.73
C ILE A 80 11.18 -2.73 4.67
N PRO A 81 12.41 -2.92 4.15
CA PRO A 81 13.56 -3.19 4.98
C PRO A 81 13.89 -2.04 5.94
N VAL A 82 14.56 -2.39 7.03
CA VAL A 82 15.00 -1.44 8.06
C VAL A 82 16.33 -0.83 7.65
N ASN A 83 16.46 0.50 7.74
CA ASN A 83 17.67 1.25 7.40
C ASN A 83 18.18 1.04 5.94
N GLU A 84 17.30 0.64 5.02
CA GLU A 84 17.62 0.55 3.60
C GLU A 84 16.87 1.63 2.84
N PRO A 85 17.57 2.57 2.18
CA PRO A 85 16.92 3.63 1.43
C PRO A 85 16.25 3.03 0.20
N LEU A 86 14.92 3.14 0.15
CA LEU A 86 14.12 2.93 -1.05
C LEU A 86 13.51 4.28 -1.43
N ASP A 87 14.12 4.93 -2.41
CA ASP A 87 13.94 6.36 -2.70
C ASP A 87 12.48 6.76 -2.94
N HIS A 88 11.68 5.88 -3.54
CA HIS A 88 10.29 6.22 -3.91
C HIS A 88 9.24 5.73 -2.91
N VAL A 89 9.58 4.87 -1.96
CA VAL A 89 8.59 4.20 -1.11
C VAL A 89 7.87 5.16 -0.18
N PHE A 90 8.56 6.18 0.34
CA PHE A 90 7.92 7.22 1.15
C PHE A 90 6.88 8.02 0.34
N CYS A 91 7.27 8.47 -0.86
CA CYS A 91 6.39 9.20 -1.77
C CYS A 91 5.20 8.33 -2.20
N LEU A 92 5.45 7.07 -2.54
CA LEU A 92 4.43 6.09 -2.91
C LEU A 92 3.38 5.93 -1.82
N TYR A 93 3.81 5.75 -0.56
CA TYR A 93 2.91 5.63 0.58
C TYR A 93 2.09 6.91 0.81
N GLN A 94 2.73 8.09 0.77
CA GLN A 94 2.04 9.37 0.92
C GLN A 94 1.02 9.62 -0.19
N GLU A 95 1.33 9.26 -1.43
CA GLU A 95 0.44 9.38 -2.57
C GLU A 95 -0.82 8.51 -2.39
N HIS A 96 -0.66 7.25 -2.02
CA HIS A 96 -1.79 6.33 -1.89
C HIS A 96 -2.67 6.64 -0.67
N LEU A 97 -2.09 7.16 0.42
CA LEU A 97 -2.89 7.72 1.51
C LEU A 97 -3.73 8.92 1.04
N ARG A 98 -3.14 9.82 0.24
CA ARG A 98 -3.87 10.98 -0.31
C ARG A 98 -4.98 10.54 -1.26
N GLN A 99 -4.75 9.55 -2.12
CA GLN A 99 -5.77 8.99 -3.01
C GLN A 99 -6.95 8.39 -2.23
N LEU A 100 -6.67 7.59 -1.19
CA LEU A 100 -7.72 7.07 -0.29
C LEU A 100 -8.51 8.21 0.38
N TYR A 101 -7.82 9.24 0.86
CA TYR A 101 -8.45 10.35 1.56
C TYR A 101 -9.30 11.22 0.62
N SER A 102 -8.80 11.53 -0.58
CA SER A 102 -9.53 12.33 -1.57
C SER A 102 -10.78 11.62 -2.05
N ASN A 103 -10.75 10.29 -2.22
CA ASN A 103 -11.94 9.51 -2.56
C ASN A 103 -13.04 9.67 -1.49
N ALA A 104 -12.66 9.54 -0.22
CA ALA A 104 -13.57 9.71 0.91
C ALA A 104 -14.17 11.13 0.96
N HIS A 105 -13.34 12.16 0.71
CA HIS A 105 -13.75 13.56 0.77
C HIS A 105 -14.61 13.98 -0.43
N ASN A 106 -14.24 13.56 -1.63
CA ASN A 106 -14.99 13.85 -2.85
C ASN A 106 -16.40 13.27 -2.76
N MET A 107 -16.55 12.04 -2.26
CA MET A 107 -17.87 11.42 -2.04
C MET A 107 -18.70 12.10 -0.94
N ALA A 108 -18.07 12.67 0.08
CA ALA A 108 -18.76 13.43 1.13
C ALA A 108 -19.28 14.80 0.65
N ILE A 109 -18.67 15.38 -0.40
CA ILE A 109 -19.15 16.63 -1.02
C ILE A 109 -20.36 16.36 -1.93
N VAL A 110 -20.38 15.24 -2.67
CA VAL A 110 -21.51 14.92 -3.57
C VAL A 110 -22.74 14.41 -2.81
N ALA A 111 -22.52 13.72 -1.69
CA ALA A 111 -23.60 13.20 -0.86
C ALA A 111 -23.73 14.04 0.41
N HIS A 112 -24.69 14.97 0.43
CA HIS A 112 -25.18 15.59 1.67
C HIS A 112 -25.70 14.51 2.65
N GLY A 113 -24.79 13.85 3.38
CA GLY A 113 -25.10 13.21 4.64
C GLY A 113 -25.11 11.69 4.73
N GLN A 114 -24.78 10.88 3.70
CA GLN A 114 -24.52 9.44 3.92
C GLN A 114 -23.43 8.86 3.00
N PRO A 115 -22.40 8.18 3.57
CA PRO A 115 -21.50 7.35 2.77
C PRO A 115 -22.30 6.17 2.24
N SER A 116 -22.68 6.22 0.95
CA SER A 116 -23.32 5.09 0.32
C SER A 116 -22.30 3.94 0.21
N LYS A 117 -22.70 2.72 0.58
CA LYS A 117 -22.00 1.48 0.21
C LYS A 117 -22.18 1.22 -1.30
N SER A 118 -21.88 2.22 -2.13
CA SER A 118 -21.94 2.06 -3.58
C SER A 118 -20.81 1.12 -4.01
N PRO A 119 -21.07 0.15 -4.90
CA PRO A 119 -20.03 -0.72 -5.45
C PRO A 119 -18.88 0.08 -6.08
N ALA A 120 -19.15 1.24 -6.67
CA ALA A 120 -18.13 2.11 -7.26
C ALA A 120 -17.07 2.57 -6.24
N ASN A 121 -17.46 2.80 -4.97
CA ASN A 121 -16.51 3.19 -3.92
C ASN A 121 -15.57 2.02 -3.58
N SER A 122 -16.13 0.80 -3.45
CA SER A 122 -15.31 -0.38 -3.18
C SER A 122 -14.34 -0.70 -4.32
N GLU A 123 -14.76 -0.48 -5.57
CA GLU A 123 -13.91 -0.71 -6.75
C GLU A 123 -12.73 0.27 -6.80
N HIS A 124 -12.99 1.56 -6.56
CA HIS A 124 -11.95 2.56 -6.52
C HIS A 124 -10.92 2.31 -5.40
N ILE A 125 -11.40 1.94 -4.20
CA ILE A 125 -10.51 1.55 -3.09
C ILE A 125 -9.67 0.32 -3.48
N GLU A 126 -10.27 -0.72 -4.08
CA GLU A 126 -9.51 -1.89 -4.52
C GLU A 126 -8.42 -1.52 -5.52
N THR A 127 -8.70 -0.63 -6.48
CA THR A 127 -7.72 -0.08 -7.43
C THR A 127 -6.55 0.60 -6.73
N ILE A 128 -6.81 1.53 -5.81
CA ILE A 128 -5.76 2.22 -5.04
C ILE A 128 -4.90 1.19 -4.30
N LEU A 129 -5.52 0.21 -3.64
CA LEU A 129 -4.78 -0.81 -2.91
C LEU A 129 -3.95 -1.72 -3.82
N ARG A 130 -4.46 -2.12 -5.00
CA ARG A 130 -3.71 -2.97 -5.93
C ARG A 130 -2.51 -2.21 -6.50
N ASN A 131 -2.72 -0.96 -6.91
CA ASN A 131 -1.65 -0.11 -7.43
C ASN A 131 -0.55 0.12 -6.39
N TYR A 132 -0.92 0.36 -5.13
CA TYR A 132 0.06 0.45 -4.05
C TYR A 132 0.89 -0.84 -3.92
N GLU A 133 0.22 -1.99 -3.88
CA GLU A 133 0.89 -3.28 -3.67
C GLU A 133 1.84 -3.66 -4.80
N PHE A 134 1.42 -3.50 -6.07
CA PHE A 134 2.28 -3.82 -7.21
C PHE A 134 3.44 -2.84 -7.35
N LYS A 135 3.21 -1.54 -7.14
CA LYS A 135 4.31 -0.55 -7.11
C LYS A 135 5.27 -0.81 -5.97
N LEU A 136 4.78 -1.17 -4.77
CA LEU A 136 5.65 -1.51 -3.65
C LEU A 136 6.45 -2.80 -3.92
N LEU A 137 5.85 -3.81 -4.57
CA LEU A 137 6.56 -5.00 -5.02
C LEU A 137 7.69 -4.63 -6.00
N TYR A 138 7.43 -3.74 -6.96
CA TYR A 138 8.43 -3.23 -7.89
C TYR A 138 9.59 -2.53 -7.17
N GLU A 139 9.30 -1.62 -6.23
CA GLU A 139 10.32 -0.94 -5.42
C GLU A 139 11.18 -1.92 -4.58
N LEU A 140 10.61 -3.07 -4.21
CA LEU A 140 11.31 -4.14 -3.47
C LEU A 140 12.06 -5.11 -4.40
N GLY A 141 12.15 -4.80 -5.70
CA GLY A 141 12.86 -5.62 -6.68
C GLY A 141 12.09 -6.86 -7.16
N VAL A 142 10.78 -6.95 -6.89
CA VAL A 142 9.92 -7.98 -7.49
C VAL A 142 9.57 -7.52 -8.91
N GLY A 143 10.51 -7.74 -9.84
CA GLY A 143 10.43 -7.34 -11.24
C GLY A 143 9.52 -8.25 -12.07
N ILE A 144 8.21 -8.03 -11.97
CA ILE A 144 7.24 -8.68 -12.85
C ILE A 144 6.80 -7.69 -13.91
N GLU A 145 7.02 -8.08 -15.16
CA GLU A 145 6.50 -7.36 -16.32
C GLU A 145 5.07 -7.86 -16.60
N PHE A 146 4.16 -6.92 -16.82
CA PHE A 146 2.73 -7.19 -17.02
C PHE A 146 2.26 -6.86 -18.44
N ASP A 147 3.10 -6.16 -19.20
CA ASP A 147 2.89 -5.72 -20.58
C ASP A 147 3.65 -6.57 -21.60
N TYR A 148 4.60 -7.39 -21.14
CA TYR A 148 5.30 -8.40 -21.94
C TYR A 148 5.21 -9.80 -21.31
N ASP A 149 5.21 -10.82 -22.16
CA ASP A 149 5.34 -12.20 -21.75
C ASP A 149 6.82 -12.57 -21.48
N ALA A 150 7.04 -13.76 -20.95
CA ALA A 150 8.36 -14.27 -20.58
C ALA A 150 9.33 -14.44 -21.77
N PHE A 151 8.82 -14.34 -23.00
CA PHE A 151 9.61 -14.41 -24.24
C PHE A 151 9.83 -13.03 -24.86
N GLY A 152 9.36 -11.95 -24.22
CA GLY A 152 9.49 -10.57 -24.68
C GLY A 152 8.44 -10.17 -25.71
N ALA A 153 7.40 -10.96 -25.93
CA ALA A 153 6.28 -10.56 -26.79
C ALA A 153 5.27 -9.71 -25.99
N PRO A 154 4.67 -8.66 -26.58
CA PRO A 154 3.63 -7.89 -25.91
C PRO A 154 2.45 -8.77 -25.49
N ILE A 155 1.89 -8.49 -24.32
CA ILE A 155 0.67 -9.16 -23.86
C ILE A 155 -0.52 -8.75 -24.73
N GLU A 156 -1.25 -9.73 -25.25
CA GLU A 156 -2.46 -9.53 -26.04
C GLU A 156 -3.70 -9.74 -25.18
N ALA A 157 -4.62 -8.77 -25.20
CA ALA A 157 -5.79 -8.77 -24.34
C ALA A 157 -6.69 -10.02 -24.48
N ALA A 158 -6.75 -10.60 -25.69
CA ALA A 158 -7.58 -11.75 -26.02
C ALA A 158 -6.97 -13.11 -25.62
N ASN A 159 -5.69 -13.15 -25.25
CA ASN A 159 -4.96 -14.37 -24.93
C ASN A 159 -4.91 -14.63 -23.42
N TYR A 160 -4.42 -15.81 -23.04
CA TYR A 160 -4.27 -16.22 -21.66
C TYR A 160 -2.82 -16.56 -21.34
N TYR A 161 -2.42 -16.28 -20.09
CA TYR A 161 -1.05 -16.40 -19.65
C TYR A 161 -0.96 -17.02 -18.27
N GLN A 162 -0.13 -18.04 -18.11
CA GLN A 162 0.17 -18.64 -16.83
C GLN A 162 1.35 -17.92 -16.17
N PHE A 163 1.21 -17.58 -14.89
CA PHE A 163 2.33 -17.04 -14.12
C PHE A 163 3.28 -18.19 -13.70
N VAL A 164 4.54 -18.11 -14.12
CA VAL A 164 5.62 -19.01 -13.73
C VAL A 164 6.63 -18.21 -12.91
N ARG A 165 6.90 -18.67 -11.68
CA ARG A 165 7.85 -18.00 -10.79
C ARG A 165 9.24 -17.92 -11.44
N GLU A 166 9.93 -16.79 -11.27
CA GLU A 166 11.26 -16.49 -11.84
C GLU A 166 11.33 -16.40 -13.37
N VAL A 167 10.24 -16.72 -14.09
CA VAL A 167 10.16 -16.66 -15.55
C VAL A 167 9.22 -15.54 -16.01
N GLY A 168 8.10 -15.32 -15.32
CA GLY A 168 7.08 -14.34 -15.71
C GLY A 168 5.83 -15.00 -16.30
N PHE A 169 5.15 -14.30 -17.20
CA PHE A 169 3.91 -14.77 -17.81
C PHE A 169 4.19 -15.55 -19.09
N CYS A 170 3.79 -16.82 -19.14
CA CYS A 170 3.93 -17.67 -20.33
C CYS A 170 2.56 -17.82 -21.01
N PRO A 171 2.45 -17.71 -22.35
CA PRO A 171 1.23 -18.04 -23.08
C PRO A 171 0.70 -19.43 -22.70
N SER A 172 -0.62 -19.56 -22.55
CA SER A 172 -1.24 -20.78 -22.06
C SER A 172 -2.68 -20.93 -22.58
N ASP A 173 -3.05 -22.15 -22.95
CA ASP A 173 -4.43 -22.50 -23.31
C ASP A 173 -5.28 -22.94 -22.09
N ASP A 174 -4.65 -23.15 -20.92
CA ASP A 174 -5.35 -23.53 -19.68
C ASP A 174 -5.96 -22.29 -19.01
N ILE A 175 -7.17 -21.93 -19.42
CA ILE A 175 -7.92 -20.78 -18.89
C ILE A 175 -8.10 -20.85 -17.37
N GLN A 176 -8.21 -22.04 -16.77
CA GLN A 176 -8.49 -22.17 -15.33
C GLN A 176 -7.30 -21.79 -14.45
N ARG A 177 -6.08 -21.96 -14.97
CA ARG A 177 -4.82 -21.67 -14.26
C ARG A 177 -4.11 -20.42 -14.77
N SER A 178 -4.75 -19.66 -15.66
CA SER A 178 -4.16 -18.53 -16.36
C SER A 178 -4.88 -17.21 -16.06
N PHE A 179 -4.17 -16.13 -16.32
CA PHE A 179 -4.65 -14.75 -16.31
C PHE A 179 -5.05 -14.36 -17.73
N SER A 180 -6.13 -13.60 -17.90
CA SER A 180 -6.40 -12.98 -19.20
C SER A 180 -5.38 -11.88 -19.48
N GLY A 181 -5.01 -11.68 -20.74
CA GLY A 181 -4.17 -10.55 -21.14
C GLY A 181 -4.80 -9.21 -20.75
N GLU A 182 -6.13 -9.09 -20.82
CA GLU A 182 -6.86 -7.92 -20.29
C GLU A 182 -6.54 -7.64 -18.81
N THR A 183 -6.44 -8.68 -17.98
CA THR A 183 -6.10 -8.51 -16.57
C THR A 183 -4.66 -8.06 -16.39
N LEU A 184 -3.72 -8.63 -17.16
CA LEU A 184 -2.31 -8.26 -17.06
C LEU A 184 -2.10 -6.81 -17.48
N LEU A 185 -2.70 -6.40 -18.60
CA LEU A 185 -2.69 -5.01 -19.05
C LEU A 185 -3.38 -4.09 -18.03
N ALA A 186 -4.48 -4.51 -17.42
CA ALA A 186 -5.12 -3.75 -16.33
C ALA A 186 -4.18 -3.54 -15.13
N ILE A 187 -3.34 -4.53 -14.78
CA ILE A 187 -2.30 -4.39 -13.74
C ILE A 187 -1.20 -3.43 -14.21
N ALA A 188 -0.72 -3.58 -15.46
CA ALA A 188 0.33 -2.75 -16.04
C ALA A 188 -0.04 -1.26 -16.03
N TYR A 189 -1.27 -0.94 -16.45
CA TYR A 189 -1.78 0.43 -16.50
C TYR A 189 -2.38 0.92 -15.18
N GLY A 190 -2.60 0.02 -14.21
CA GLY A 190 -3.21 0.33 -12.93
C GLY A 190 -4.71 0.68 -13.01
N GLU A 191 -5.40 0.17 -14.04
CA GLU A 191 -6.80 0.45 -14.34
C GLU A 191 -7.63 -0.83 -14.36
N TYR A 192 -8.41 -1.08 -13.30
CA TYR A 192 -9.17 -2.32 -13.14
C TYR A 192 -10.67 -2.12 -13.43
N SER A 193 -11.02 -2.03 -14.70
CA SER A 193 -12.41 -1.82 -15.15
C SER A 193 -13.31 -3.03 -14.86
N SER A 194 -12.83 -4.25 -15.07
CA SER A 194 -13.62 -5.48 -14.92
C SER A 194 -13.49 -6.12 -13.53
N LEU A 195 -14.56 -6.81 -13.10
CA LEU A 195 -14.56 -7.59 -11.86
C LEU A 195 -13.52 -8.73 -11.88
N LEU A 196 -13.30 -9.32 -13.06
CA LEU A 196 -12.32 -10.38 -13.24
C LEU A 196 -10.91 -9.83 -12.96
N SER A 197 -10.55 -8.70 -13.58
CA SER A 197 -9.25 -8.06 -13.39
C SER A 197 -9.01 -7.72 -11.92
N ARG A 198 -9.99 -7.14 -11.22
CA ARG A 198 -9.89 -6.85 -9.78
C ARG A 198 -9.63 -8.12 -8.94
N ARG A 199 -10.36 -9.20 -9.21
CA ARG A 199 -10.22 -10.48 -8.49
C ARG A 199 -8.86 -11.13 -8.74
N GLN A 200 -8.45 -11.21 -10.00
CA GLN A 200 -7.18 -11.82 -10.39
C GLN A 200 -5.99 -10.99 -9.91
N ALA A 201 -6.01 -9.67 -10.05
CA ALA A 201 -4.99 -8.76 -9.52
C ALA A 201 -4.81 -8.92 -8.00
N LYS A 202 -5.92 -9.01 -7.25
CA LYS A 202 -5.90 -9.25 -5.81
C LYS A 202 -5.35 -10.63 -5.43
N ALA A 203 -5.66 -11.66 -6.21
CA ALA A 203 -5.12 -13.00 -5.99
C ALA A 203 -3.61 -13.03 -6.24
N LEU A 204 -3.17 -12.44 -7.35
CA LEU A 204 -1.76 -12.37 -7.72
C LEU A 204 -0.95 -11.56 -6.71
N SER A 205 -1.40 -10.35 -6.36
CA SER A 205 -0.67 -9.51 -5.40
C SER A 205 -0.51 -10.20 -4.04
N ARG A 206 -1.55 -10.92 -3.56
CA ARG A 206 -1.46 -11.74 -2.34
C ARG A 206 -0.47 -12.89 -2.47
N TYR A 207 -0.42 -13.56 -3.63
CA TYR A 207 0.54 -14.62 -3.89
C TYR A 207 1.98 -14.08 -3.84
N LEU A 208 2.22 -12.93 -4.46
CA LEU A 208 3.54 -12.27 -4.54
C LEU A 208 4.01 -11.69 -3.21
N LEU A 209 3.09 -11.12 -2.43
CA LEU A 209 3.39 -10.58 -1.10
C LEU A 209 3.64 -11.66 -0.05
N LYS A 210 3.08 -12.86 -0.23
CA LYS A 210 3.19 -13.97 0.74
C LYS A 210 4.63 -14.29 1.18
N PRO A 211 5.61 -14.49 0.27
CA PRO A 211 7.00 -14.75 0.67
C PRO A 211 7.61 -13.59 1.48
N LEU A 212 7.28 -12.33 1.16
CA LEU A 212 7.79 -11.14 1.86
C LEU A 212 7.18 -10.99 3.26
N LEU A 213 5.90 -11.35 3.42
CA LEU A 213 5.20 -11.27 4.69
C LEU A 213 5.57 -12.41 5.66
N GLY A 214 6.04 -13.55 5.16
CA GLY A 214 6.28 -14.75 5.96
C GLY A 214 4.99 -15.37 6.48
N SER A 215 5.06 -16.06 7.63
CA SER A 215 3.95 -16.88 8.16
C SER A 215 2.87 -16.11 8.91
N LYS A 216 3.16 -14.89 9.41
CA LYS A 216 2.21 -14.13 10.22
C LYS A 216 1.15 -13.46 9.34
N PRO A 217 -0.16 -13.61 9.60
CA PRO A 217 -1.20 -12.91 8.84
C PRO A 217 -1.13 -11.40 9.07
N LEU A 218 -1.72 -10.63 8.16
CA LEU A 218 -1.90 -9.18 8.33
C LEU A 218 -3.10 -8.93 9.25
N LYS A 219 -2.86 -8.30 10.41
CA LYS A 219 -3.88 -7.99 11.43
C LYS A 219 -4.90 -6.98 10.94
N SER A 220 -4.50 -6.05 10.08
CA SER A 220 -5.38 -5.08 9.44
C SER A 220 -6.53 -5.74 8.67
N ARG A 221 -6.38 -7.00 8.21
CA ARG A 221 -7.46 -7.77 7.58
C ARG A 221 -8.57 -8.16 8.56
N GLU A 222 -8.25 -8.31 9.84
CA GLU A 222 -9.24 -8.66 10.88
C GLU A 222 -10.21 -7.50 11.12
N LEU A 223 -9.82 -6.25 10.83
CA LEU A 223 -10.67 -5.07 10.94
C LEU A 223 -11.87 -5.08 9.98
N PHE A 224 -11.82 -5.90 8.92
CA PHE A 224 -12.90 -6.05 7.95
C PHE A 224 -13.89 -7.16 8.30
N GLN A 225 -13.63 -7.94 9.35
CA GLN A 225 -14.57 -8.98 9.77
C GLN A 225 -15.78 -8.33 10.47
N PRO A 226 -17.01 -8.78 10.17
CA PRO A 226 -18.18 -8.32 10.91
C PRO A 226 -18.00 -8.68 12.38
N ARG A 227 -18.27 -7.71 13.27
CA ARG A 227 -18.32 -7.92 14.71
C ARG A 227 -19.55 -8.72 15.10
#